data_AF-A0A849QMM9-F1
#
_entry.id   AF-A0A849QMM9-F1
#
_cell.length_a   1.000
_cell.length_b   1.000
_cell.length_c   1.000
_cell.angle_alpha   90.00
_cell.angle_beta   90.00
_cell.angle_gamma   90.00
#
_symmetry.space_group_name_H-M   'P 1'
#
loop_
_entity.id
_entity.type
_entity.pdbx_description
1 polymer ?
#
loop_
_entity_poly.entity_id
_entity_poly.type
_entity_poly.pdbx_seq_one_letter_code
_entity_poly.pdbx_strand_id
1 'polypeptide(L)' 'MTKGMKWLQCPVCKQTIYWEIPEDALKEVKRFPAAVIVKHDDHYLIVYLDSHFQLADTEIAGAFVEGKAQKKD' A
#
# COMPACT_ATOMS: atom_id res chain seq x y z
N MET A 1 -21.50 -2.20 -9.51
CA MET A 1 -20.28 -2.06 -10.34
C MET A 1 -19.12 -1.79 -9.39
N THR A 2 -18.19 -2.73 -9.29
CA THR A 2 -17.02 -2.77 -8.39
C THR A 2 -15.92 -1.81 -8.85
N LYS A 3 -16.25 -0.54 -9.06
CA LYS A 3 -15.25 0.45 -9.48
C LYS A 3 -14.31 0.72 -8.31
N GLY A 4 -12.99 0.59 -8.51
CA GLY A 4 -11.99 0.84 -7.48
C GLY A 4 -11.70 -0.33 -6.51
N MET A 5 -12.41 -1.45 -6.60
CA MET A 5 -12.19 -2.60 -5.71
C MET A 5 -11.06 -3.49 -6.27
N LYS A 6 -10.01 -3.70 -5.47
CA LYS A 6 -8.87 -4.56 -5.79
C LYS A 6 -8.81 -5.74 -4.83
N TRP A 7 -8.10 -6.77 -5.27
CA TRP A 7 -7.75 -7.89 -4.43
C TRP A 7 -6.27 -8.16 -4.49
N LEU A 8 -5.72 -8.71 -3.42
CA LEU A 8 -4.36 -9.25 -3.37
C LEU A 8 -4.31 -10.39 -2.36
N GLN A 9 -3.35 -11.29 -2.53
CA GLN A 9 -3.11 -12.33 -1.53
C GLN A 9 -2.15 -11.80 -0.47
N CYS A 10 -2.56 -11.84 0.80
CA CYS A 10 -1.69 -11.48 1.90
C CYS A 10 -0.41 -12.33 1.87
N PRO A 11 0.79 -11.74 1.81
CA PRO A 11 2.00 -12.54 1.77
C PRO A 11 2.33 -13.19 3.14
N VAL A 12 1.73 -12.70 4.24
CA VAL A 12 1.87 -13.24 5.61
C VAL A 12 0.97 -14.47 5.82
N CYS A 13 -0.35 -14.27 5.84
CA CYS A 13 -1.32 -15.30 6.22
C CYS A 13 -1.93 -16.05 5.02
N LYS A 14 -1.59 -15.67 3.78
CA LYS A 14 -2.09 -16.24 2.51
C LYS A 14 -3.58 -16.07 2.24
N GLN A 15 -4.29 -15.31 3.07
CA GLN A 15 -5.69 -14.97 2.85
C GLN A 15 -5.85 -13.95 1.71
N THR A 16 -6.98 -14.01 1.00
CA THR A 16 -7.32 -13.03 -0.03
C THR A 16 -7.92 -11.80 0.62
N ILE A 17 -7.31 -10.65 0.39
CA ILE A 17 -7.78 -9.35 0.86
C ILE A 17 -8.52 -8.68 -0.29
N TYR A 18 -9.72 -8.19 -0.03
CA TYR A 18 -10.44 -7.29 -0.92
C TYR A 18 -10.48 -5.91 -0.29
N TRP A 19 -10.14 -4.88 -1.05
CA TRP A 19 -10.05 -3.52 -0.54
C TRP A 19 -10.39 -2.50 -1.63
N GLU A 20 -10.78 -1.31 -1.20
CA GLU A 20 -11.11 -0.19 -2.07
C GLU A 20 -9.91 0.75 -2.19
N ILE A 21 -9.56 1.13 -3.42
CA ILE A 21 -8.52 2.11 -3.68
C ILE A 21 -9.01 3.48 -3.21
N PRO A 22 -8.24 4.20 -2.36
CA PRO A 22 -8.60 5.55 -1.94
C PRO A 22 -8.28 6.58 -3.04
N GLU A 23 -9.03 6.55 -4.14
CA GLU A 23 -8.76 7.35 -5.35
C GLU A 23 -8.64 8.85 -5.05
N ASP A 24 -9.47 9.39 -4.15
CA ASP A 24 -9.45 10.82 -3.81
C ASP A 24 -8.14 11.24 -3.13
N ALA A 25 -7.61 10.41 -2.21
CA ALA A 25 -6.32 10.67 -1.58
C ALA A 25 -5.15 10.53 -2.58
N LEU A 26 -5.28 9.62 -3.54
CA LEU A 26 -4.26 9.41 -4.58
C LEU A 26 -4.22 10.54 -5.63
N LYS A 27 -5.28 11.33 -5.79
CA LYS A 27 -5.24 12.52 -6.68
C LYS A 27 -4.31 13.60 -6.16
N GLU A 28 -4.02 13.61 -4.86
CA GLU A 28 -3.15 14.61 -4.21
C GLU A 28 -1.68 14.17 -4.15
N VAL A 29 -1.35 12.92 -4.49
CA VAL A 29 0.03 12.44 -4.45
C VAL A 29 0.86 13.04 -5.59
N LYS A 30 2.07 13.50 -5.27
CA LYS A 30 2.95 14.18 -6.22
C LYS A 30 3.81 13.22 -7.06
N ARG A 31 3.94 11.96 -6.63
CA ARG A 31 4.83 10.96 -7.25
C ARG A 31 4.24 9.57 -7.11
N PHE A 32 4.52 8.74 -8.11
CA PHE A 32 4.18 7.33 -8.16
C PHE A 32 5.46 6.48 -8.26
N PRO A 33 5.45 5.22 -7.80
CA PRO A 33 4.30 4.56 -7.16
C PRO A 33 3.99 5.13 -5.77
N ALA A 34 2.70 5.23 -5.45
CA ALA A 34 2.22 5.76 -4.17
C ALA A 34 2.05 4.61 -3.17
N ALA A 35 2.63 4.76 -1.97
CA ALA A 35 2.49 3.79 -0.89
C ALA A 35 1.15 3.98 -0.17
N VAL A 36 0.37 2.91 -0.07
CA VAL A 36 -0.88 2.84 0.67
C VAL A 36 -0.75 1.79 1.77
N ILE A 37 -0.98 2.19 3.01
CA ILE A 37 -0.94 1.27 4.15
C ILE A 37 -2.30 0.60 4.29
N VAL A 38 -2.35 -0.71 4.11
CA VAL A 38 -3.54 -1.54 4.29
C VAL A 38 -3.37 -2.34 5.58
N LYS A 39 -4.23 -2.09 6.57
CA LYS A 39 -4.27 -2.88 7.80
C LYS A 39 -5.02 -4.18 7.52
N HIS A 40 -4.40 -5.32 7.82
CA HIS A 40 -5.02 -6.64 7.75
C HIS A 40 -4.82 -7.36 9.08
N ASP A 41 -5.89 -7.45 9.86
CA ASP A 41 -5.92 -8.07 11.18
C ASP A 41 -4.81 -7.54 12.12
N ASP A 42 -3.75 -8.32 12.31
CA ASP A 42 -2.62 -8.08 13.21
C ASP A 42 -1.36 -7.52 12.52
N HIS A 43 -1.37 -7.32 11.20
CA HIS A 43 -0.23 -6.80 10.45
C HIS A 43 -0.63 -5.74 9.41
N TYR A 44 0.39 -5.02 8.93
CA TYR A 44 0.22 -3.97 7.94
C TYR A 44 0.90 -4.36 6.63
N LEU A 45 0.20 -4.11 5.53
CA LEU A 45 0.74 -4.24 4.18
C LEU A 45 1.00 -2.85 3.63
N ILE A 46 2.15 -2.66 2.99
CA ILE A 46 2.45 -1.46 2.23
C ILE A 46 2.22 -1.82 0.77
N VAL A 47 1.14 -1.28 0.22
CA VAL A 47 0.72 -1.53 -1.15
C VAL A 47 1.13 -0.37 -2.03
N TYR A 48 1.93 -0.64 -3.05
CA TYR A 48 2.36 0.38 -3.99
C TYR A 48 1.42 0.41 -5.20
N LEU A 49 0.81 1.57 -5.45
CA LEU A 49 -0.06 1.78 -6.61
C LEU A 49 0.65 2.64 -7.65
N ASP A 50 0.50 2.30 -8.93
CA ASP A 50 0.99 3.11 -10.04
C ASP A 50 0.05 4.28 -10.37
N SER A 51 0.40 5.09 -11.38
CA SER A 51 -0.39 6.25 -11.82
C SER A 51 -1.74 5.88 -12.46
N HIS A 52 -1.98 4.59 -12.74
CA HIS A 52 -3.26 4.06 -13.22
C HIS A 52 -4.02 3.31 -12.12
N PHE A 53 -3.61 3.48 -10.86
CA PHE A 53 -4.14 2.81 -9.68
C PHE A 53 -4.10 1.27 -9.80
N GLN A 54 -3.10 0.74 -10.50
CA GLN A 54 -2.80 -0.68 -10.53
C GLN A 54 -1.80 -1.04 -9.44
N LEU A 55 -1.90 -2.28 -8.94
CA LEU A 55 -0.96 -2.82 -7.98
C LEU A 55 0.41 -2.97 -8.66
N ALA A 56 1.38 -2.19 -8.21
CA ALA A 56 2.76 -2.26 -8.69
C ALA A 56 3.59 -3.23 -7.85
N ASP A 57 3.44 -3.18 -6.53
CA ASP A 57 4.15 -4.05 -5.59
C ASP A 57 3.44 -4.13 -4.23
N THR A 58 3.86 -5.06 -3.37
CA THR A 58 3.36 -5.21 -2.00
C THR A 58 4.47 -5.65 -1.06
N GLU A 59 4.71 -4.84 -0.03
CA GLU A 59 5.61 -5.13 1.07
C GLU A 59 4.83 -5.40 2.37
N ILE A 60 5.50 -6.00 3.34
CA ILE A 60 4.93 -6.27 4.67
C ILE A 60 5.70 -5.48 5.71
N ALA A 61 4.99 -4.72 6.53
CA ALA A 61 5.52 -4.15 7.75
C ALA A 61 5.10 -5.01 8.95
N GLY A 62 5.77 -6.16 9.10
CA GLY A 62 5.51 -7.09 10.22
C GLY A 62 6.26 -6.69 11.50
N ALA A 63 7.43 -6.08 11.34
CA ALA A 63 8.21 -5.44 12.39
C ALA A 63 9.07 -4.34 11.74
N PHE A 64 9.14 -3.16 12.35
CA PHE A 64 9.99 -2.07 11.87
C PHE A 64 10.61 -1.33 13.05
N VAL A 65 11.75 -0.70 12.79
CA VAL A 65 12.40 0.26 13.69
C VAL A 65 12.54 1.58 12.96
N GLU A 66 12.31 2.69 13.65
CA GLU A 66 12.43 4.02 13.03
C GLU A 66 13.90 4.39 12.82
N GLY A 67 14.26 4.68 11.56
CA GLY A 67 15.55 5.27 11.20
C GLY A 67 15.46 6.80 11.14
N LYS A 68 16.55 7.50 11.47
CA LYS A 68 16.65 8.96 11.32
C LYS A 68 17.35 9.30 10.00
N ALA A 69 16.74 10.17 9.20
CA ALA A 69 17.41 10.73 8.02
C ALA A 69 18.44 11.78 8.44
N GLN A 70 19.66 11.69 7.91
CA GLN A 70 20.63 12.79 7.95
C GLN A 70 20.62 13.53 6.62
N LYS A 71 20.49 14.86 6.67
CA LYS A 71 20.83 15.69 5.51
C LYS A 71 22.35 15.81 5.45
N LYS A 72 22.92 15.52 4.28
CA LYS A 72 24.31 15.85 3.97
C LYS A 72 24.26 17.20 3.28
N ASP A 73 24.88 18.20 3.89
CA ASP A 73 25.06 19.54 3.30
C ASP A 73 25.95 19.51 2.06
#